data_AF-A0A2E3BX10-F1
#
_entry.id   AF-A0A2E3BX10-F1
#
_cell.length_a   1.000
_cell.length_b   1.000
_cell.length_c   1.000
_cell.angle_alpha   90.00
_cell.angle_beta   90.00
_cell.angle_gamma   90.00
#
_symmetry.space_group_name_H-M   'P 1'
#
loop_
_entity.id
_entity.type
_entity.pdbx_description
1 polymer ?
#
loop_
_entity_poly.entity_id
_entity_poly.type
_entity_poly.pdbx_seq_one_letter_code
_entity_poly.pdbx_strand_id
1 'polypeptide(L)'
;MKKLIYKLTYLTALFTLIYSCDDVERVYYNDAAETILSLSDNDIVLNEENAANEILTLTWTEPDFGFSAAALYSIQIDVQGGDFSNPQIISVGGSFDKTFTVEELNA
;
A
#
# COMPACT_ATOMS: atom_id res chain seq x y z
N MET A 1 -48.71 39.67 -19.48
CA MET A 1 -47.44 39.16 -20.06
C MET A 1 -46.24 39.40 -19.14
N LYS A 2 -45.89 40.66 -18.79
CA LYS A 2 -44.76 40.95 -17.87
C LYS A 2 -44.85 40.23 -16.51
N LYS A 3 -46.03 40.24 -15.86
CA LYS A 3 -46.27 39.53 -14.59
C LYS A 3 -46.16 38.00 -14.69
N LEU A 4 -46.39 37.42 -15.86
CA LEU A 4 -46.24 35.98 -16.11
C LEU A 4 -44.77 35.62 -16.32
N ILE A 5 -44.04 36.48 -17.05
CA ILE A 5 -42.59 36.36 -17.28
C ILE A 5 -41.83 36.43 -15.94
N TYR A 6 -42.14 37.40 -15.07
CA TYR A 6 -41.48 37.49 -13.75
C TYR A 6 -41.72 36.26 -12.86
N LYS A 7 -42.93 35.69 -12.90
CA LYS A 7 -43.24 34.46 -12.15
C LYS A 7 -42.49 33.24 -12.71
N LEU A 8 -42.34 33.16 -14.03
CA LEU A 8 -41.61 32.09 -14.68
C LEU A 8 -40.10 32.19 -14.39
N THR A 9 -39.53 33.39 -14.45
CA THR A 9 -38.11 33.63 -14.09
C THR A 9 -37.83 33.29 -12.63
N TYR A 10 -38.73 33.65 -11.71
CA TYR A 10 -38.60 33.30 -10.29
C TYR A 10 -38.65 31.78 -10.05
N LEU A 11 -39.55 31.08 -10.76
CA LEU A 11 -39.69 29.63 -10.66
C LEU A 11 -38.42 28.91 -11.18
N THR A 12 -37.88 29.33 -12.31
CA THR A 12 -36.65 28.73 -12.87
C THR A 12 -35.44 28.97 -11.96
N ALA A 13 -35.32 30.15 -11.34
CA ALA A 13 -34.25 30.44 -10.37
C ALA A 13 -34.35 29.59 -9.09
N LEU A 14 -35.56 29.21 -8.68
CA LEU A 14 -35.75 28.32 -7.53
C LEU A 14 -35.34 26.87 -7.83
N PHE A 15 -35.55 26.40 -9.07
CA PHE A 15 -35.14 25.07 -9.51
C PHE A 15 -33.62 24.92 -9.69
N THR A 16 -32.85 26.00 -9.85
CA THR A 16 -31.38 25.90 -9.92
C THR A 16 -30.72 25.67 -8.56
N LEU A 17 -31.42 25.95 -7.46
CA LEU A 17 -30.89 25.79 -6.10
C LEU A 17 -30.95 24.34 -5.58
N ILE A 18 -31.73 23.46 -6.21
CA ILE A 18 -31.87 22.05 -5.79
C ILE A 18 -30.86 21.10 -6.46
N TYR A 19 -30.00 21.61 -7.34
CA TYR A 19 -28.98 20.82 -8.05
C TYR A 19 -27.58 20.85 -7.42
N SER A 20 -27.35 21.58 -6.31
CA SER A 20 -26.02 21.73 -5.71
C SER A 20 -25.69 20.69 -4.62
N CYS A 21 -26.25 19.49 -4.69
CA CYS A 21 -25.88 18.40 -3.78
C CYS A 21 -24.73 17.61 -4.41
N ASP A 22 -23.50 18.06 -4.16
CA ASP A 22 -22.32 17.25 -4.45
C ASP A 22 -22.14 16.25 -3.29
N ASP A 23 -22.31 14.96 -3.59
CA ASP A 23 -21.88 13.90 -2.69
C ASP A 23 -20.35 13.90 -2.68
N VAL A 24 -19.77 14.41 -1.60
CA VAL A 24 -18.32 14.38 -1.41
C VAL A 24 -17.93 12.97 -0.97
N GLU A 25 -17.44 12.16 -1.92
CA GLU A 25 -16.73 10.92 -1.58
C GLU A 25 -15.50 11.29 -0.73
N ARG A 26 -15.56 10.94 0.56
CA ARG A 26 -14.42 11.08 1.46
C ARG A 26 -13.72 9.73 1.56
N VAL A 27 -12.44 9.74 1.27
CA VAL A 27 -11.55 8.64 1.58
C VAL A 27 -11.15 8.75 3.05
N TYR A 28 -11.29 7.65 3.79
CA TYR A 28 -10.83 7.54 5.16
C TYR A 28 -9.58 6.67 5.18
N TYR A 29 -8.49 7.19 5.76
CA TYR A 29 -7.27 6.44 5.97
C TYR A 29 -7.45 5.50 7.18
N ASN A 30 -7.24 4.21 6.95
CA ASN A 30 -7.15 3.21 8.01
C ASN A 30 -5.72 3.20 8.58
N ASP A 31 -5.54 3.78 9.76
CA ASP A 31 -4.25 3.83 10.46
C ASP A 31 -3.88 2.50 11.14
N ALA A 32 -4.83 1.56 11.22
CA ALA A 32 -4.61 0.19 11.68
C ALA A 32 -4.32 -0.79 10.54
N ALA A 33 -4.08 -0.31 9.32
CA ALA A 33 -3.72 -1.15 8.19
C ALA A 33 -2.32 -1.78 8.40
N GLU A 34 -2.25 -3.11 8.39
CA GLU A 34 -1.02 -3.86 8.63
C GLU A 34 -0.70 -4.80 7.46
N THR A 35 0.57 -5.18 7.36
CA THR A 35 1.05 -6.24 6.47
C THR A 35 1.52 -7.44 7.29
N ILE A 36 1.27 -8.65 6.80
CA ILE A 36 1.73 -9.88 7.42
C ILE A 36 2.86 -10.47 6.59
N LEU A 37 4.07 -10.51 7.15
CA LEU A 37 5.24 -11.13 6.52
C LEU A 37 5.23 -12.65 6.76
N SER A 38 5.48 -13.42 5.70
CA SER A 38 5.68 -14.87 5.74
C SER A 38 6.99 -15.24 5.06
N LEU A 39 7.70 -16.20 5.66
CA LEU A 39 8.95 -16.76 5.15
C LEU A 39 8.72 -18.18 4.63
N SER A 40 9.38 -18.55 3.54
CA SER A 40 9.36 -19.93 3.04
C SER A 40 10.06 -20.92 3.97
N ASP A 41 11.06 -20.45 4.72
CA ASP A 41 11.78 -21.21 5.74
C ASP A 41 12.22 -20.26 6.87
N ASN A 42 12.39 -20.78 8.09
CA ASN A 42 12.87 -20.03 9.25
C ASN A 42 14.32 -20.39 9.63
N ASP A 43 14.86 -21.47 9.06
CA ASP A 43 16.24 -21.90 9.30
C ASP A 43 16.88 -22.31 7.98
N ILE A 44 17.88 -21.56 7.54
CA ILE A 44 18.56 -21.75 6.26
C ILE A 44 20.07 -21.89 6.48
N VAL A 45 20.68 -22.77 5.71
CA VAL A 45 22.14 -22.96 5.71
C VAL A 45 22.71 -22.38 4.42
N LEU A 46 23.50 -21.33 4.56
CA LEU A 46 24.14 -20.64 3.43
C LEU A 46 25.43 -21.38 3.03
N ASN A 47 25.34 -22.23 2.00
CA ASN A 47 26.48 -22.96 1.46
C ASN A 47 26.99 -22.30 0.18
N GLU A 48 28.29 -21.95 0.13
CA GLU A 48 28.91 -21.26 -1.01
C GLU A 48 28.77 -22.03 -2.34
N GLU A 49 28.79 -23.37 -2.30
CA GLU A 49 28.57 -24.23 -3.48
C GLU A 49 27.21 -24.00 -4.16
N ASN A 50 26.24 -23.44 -3.41
CA ASN A 50 24.87 -23.15 -3.85
C ASN A 50 24.61 -21.65 -4.03
N ALA A 51 25.65 -20.82 -4.17
CA ALA A 51 25.57 -19.35 -4.23
C ALA A 51 24.40 -18.82 -5.09
N ALA A 52 24.23 -19.37 -6.31
CA ALA A 52 23.20 -18.91 -7.25
C ALA A 52 21.79 -19.51 -7.00
N ASN A 53 21.64 -20.44 -6.07
CA ASN A 53 20.35 -21.08 -5.80
C ASN A 53 19.48 -20.16 -4.95
N GLU A 54 18.19 -20.09 -5.29
CA GLU A 54 17.17 -19.50 -4.44
C GLU A 54 17.08 -20.27 -3.11
N ILE A 55 17.07 -19.55 -1.98
CA ILE A 55 17.12 -20.17 -0.65
C ILE A 55 16.01 -19.67 0.29
N LEU A 56 15.52 -18.45 0.09
CA LEU A 56 14.51 -17.86 0.97
C LEU A 56 13.59 -16.95 0.17
N THR A 57 12.28 -17.22 0.24
CA THR A 57 11.25 -16.34 -0.31
C THR A 57 10.48 -15.66 0.82
N LEU A 58 10.45 -14.33 0.77
CA LEU A 58 9.61 -13.48 1.60
C LEU A 58 8.34 -13.17 0.82
N THR A 59 7.19 -13.27 1.47
CA THR A 59 5.89 -12.82 0.93
C THR A 59 5.17 -11.99 1.97
N TRP A 60 4.40 -10.98 1.55
CA TRP A 60 3.63 -10.17 2.48
C TRP A 60 2.29 -9.72 1.89
N THR A 61 1.34 -9.42 2.78
CA THR A 61 -0.03 -9.05 2.39
C THR A 61 -0.14 -7.56 2.06
N GLU A 62 -1.01 -7.21 1.12
CA GLU A 62 -1.40 -5.82 0.88
C GLU A 62 -2.23 -5.28 2.07
N PRO A 63 -1.81 -4.18 2.72
CA PRO A 63 -2.60 -3.54 3.77
C PRO A 63 -3.86 -2.89 3.19
N ASP A 64 -4.98 -3.03 3.90
CA ASP A 64 -6.20 -2.30 3.58
C ASP A 64 -6.17 -0.90 4.21
N PHE A 65 -5.66 0.07 3.44
CA PHE A 65 -5.61 1.48 3.84
C PHE A 65 -7.00 2.18 3.86
N GLY A 66 -8.08 1.48 3.50
CA GLY A 66 -9.40 2.08 3.28
C GLY A 66 -9.57 2.74 1.90
N PHE A 67 -8.55 2.63 1.04
CA PHE A 67 -8.55 3.07 -0.36
C PHE A 67 -7.43 2.38 -1.15
N SER A 68 -7.49 2.48 -2.48
CA SER A 68 -6.42 1.97 -3.34
C SER A 68 -5.18 2.88 -3.25
N ALA A 69 -4.15 2.39 -2.59
CA ALA A 69 -2.87 3.07 -2.44
C ALA A 69 -1.78 2.34 -3.25
N ALA A 70 -0.94 3.09 -3.95
CA ALA A 70 0.26 2.55 -4.59
C ALA A 70 1.42 2.54 -3.57
N ALA A 71 1.30 1.71 -2.53
CA ALA A 71 2.31 1.61 -1.49
C ALA A 71 3.63 1.03 -2.03
N LEU A 72 4.75 1.51 -1.47
CA LEU A 72 6.08 1.01 -1.75
C LEU A 72 6.66 0.36 -0.49
N TYR A 73 7.30 -0.79 -0.64
CA TYR A 73 7.81 -1.61 0.45
C TYR A 73 9.35 -1.68 0.43
N SER A 74 9.89 -1.92 1.61
CA SER A 74 11.29 -2.24 1.84
C SER A 74 11.39 -3.36 2.85
N ILE A 75 12.30 -4.31 2.61
CA ILE A 75 12.63 -5.38 3.54
C ILE A 75 13.80 -4.90 4.40
N GLN A 76 13.68 -5.05 5.71
CA GLN A 76 14.75 -4.78 6.66
C GLN A 76 15.28 -6.10 7.21
N ILE A 77 16.60 -6.25 7.21
CA ILE A 77 17.30 -7.44 7.71
C ILE A 77 18.27 -6.99 8.79
N ASP A 78 18.25 -7.68 9.92
CA ASP A 78 19.15 -7.43 11.05
C ASP A 78 19.63 -8.77 11.63
N VAL A 79 20.69 -8.72 12.43
CA VAL A 79 21.22 -9.87 13.14
C VAL A 79 20.28 -10.30 14.27
N GLN A 80 20.37 -11.57 14.68
CA GLN A 80 19.60 -12.08 15.81
C GLN A 80 19.86 -11.25 17.08
N GLY A 81 18.79 -10.77 17.70
CA GLY A 81 18.85 -9.93 18.90
C GLY A 81 19.10 -8.44 18.62
N GLY A 82 19.20 -8.03 17.35
CA GLY A 82 19.19 -6.64 16.93
C GLY A 82 17.85 -5.94 17.16
N ASP A 83 17.87 -4.61 17.08
CA ASP A 83 16.72 -3.72 17.31
C ASP A 83 16.32 -2.94 16.05
N PHE A 84 16.90 -3.27 14.89
CA PHE A 84 16.72 -2.55 13.63
C PHE A 84 17.13 -1.07 13.71
N SER A 85 18.06 -0.69 14.59
CA SER A 85 18.65 0.65 14.61
C SER A 85 19.63 0.91 13.44
N ASN A 86 20.24 -0.15 12.90
CA ASN A 86 21.10 -0.10 11.71
C ASN A 86 20.94 -1.36 10.82
N PRO A 87 19.74 -1.59 10.26
CA PRO A 87 19.47 -2.78 9.47
C PRO A 87 19.99 -2.63 8.04
N GLN A 88 20.17 -3.76 7.35
CA GLN A 88 20.24 -3.76 5.89
C GLN A 88 18.85 -3.48 5.32
N ILE A 89 18.75 -2.57 4.36
CA ILE A 89 17.47 -2.16 3.76
C ILE A 89 17.47 -2.50 2.27
N ILE A 90 16.46 -3.23 1.84
CA ILE A 90 16.29 -3.67 0.45
C ILE A 90 14.96 -3.14 -0.06
N SER A 91 15.00 -2.18 -0.99
CA SER A 91 13.79 -1.64 -1.61
C SER A 91 13.23 -2.61 -2.64
N VAL A 92 11.93 -2.90 -2.55
CA VAL A 92 11.22 -3.84 -3.45
C VAL A 92 10.06 -3.18 -4.19
N GLY A 93 9.83 -1.88 -3.98
CA GLY A 93 8.80 -1.13 -4.68
C GLY A 93 7.40 -1.64 -4.34
N GLY A 94 6.54 -1.78 -5.35
CA GLY A 94 5.16 -2.27 -5.17
C GLY A 94 5.01 -3.80 -5.19
N SER A 95 6.11 -4.56 -5.13
CA SER A 95 6.05 -6.02 -5.08
C SER A 95 5.47 -6.52 -3.74
N PHE A 96 4.98 -7.75 -3.73
CA PHE A 96 4.48 -8.46 -2.53
C PHE A 96 5.31 -9.69 -2.17
N ASP A 97 6.42 -9.87 -2.87
CA ASP A 97 7.35 -10.96 -2.68
C ASP A 97 8.78 -10.54 -3.03
N LYS A 98 9.75 -11.25 -2.44
CA LYS A 98 11.16 -11.22 -2.82
C LYS A 98 11.77 -12.58 -2.51
N THR A 99 12.34 -13.20 -3.54
CA THR A 99 13.20 -14.37 -3.38
C THR A 99 14.65 -13.95 -3.35
N PHE A 100 15.38 -14.50 -2.39
CA PHE A 100 16.82 -14.35 -2.23
C PHE A 100 17.56 -15.60 -2.66
N THR A 101 18.70 -15.41 -3.31
CA THR A 101 19.71 -16.45 -3.47
C THR A 101 20.59 -16.58 -2.24
N VAL A 102 21.35 -17.68 -2.15
CA VAL A 102 22.35 -17.88 -1.09
C VAL A 102 23.38 -16.73 -1.08
N GLU A 103 23.88 -16.34 -2.25
CA GLU A 103 24.86 -15.26 -2.38
C GLU A 103 24.31 -13.91 -1.94
N GLU A 104 23.05 -13.58 -2.26
CA GLU A 104 22.44 -12.31 -1.85
C GLU A 104 22.31 -12.18 -0.32
N LEU A 105 22.09 -13.29 0.40
CA LEU A 105 21.99 -13.27 1.87
C LEU A 105 23.33 -13.39 2.60
N ASN A 106 24.36 -13.90 1.91
CA ASN A 106 25.69 -14.10 2.47
C ASN A 106 26.67 -12.94 2.18
N ALA A 107 26.17 -11.85 1.58
CA ALA A 107 26.96 -10.68 1.15
C ALA A 107 27.27 -9.68 2.27
#